data_AF-A0A7V8X227-F1
#
_entry.id   AF-A0A7V8X227-F1
#
_cell.length_a   1.000
_cell.length_b   1.000
_cell.length_c   1.000
_cell.angle_alpha   90.00
_cell.angle_beta   90.00
_cell.angle_gamma   90.00
#
_symmetry.space_group_name_H-M   'P 1'
#
loop_
_entity.id
_entity.type
_entity.pdbx_description
1 polymer ?
#
loop_
_entity_poly.entity_id
_entity_poly.type
_entity_poly.pdbx_seq_one_letter_code
_entity_poly.pdbx_strand_id
1 'polypeptide(L)'
;MIHEADEALRSYLTSWLPAGAKQAISFDAPNEEWVKGIKTPTLDLFLYDLAENMDARAGDWIELRDEKGLLVALQPPVRRYELTYIVSAWGGTVADQHALLGALLQSMPAYDDIPFEHLTGRLEEQGIAVRLRIGSLDGIPDLWSALGQTPVTALALALTLPVLPPQITDLAPPASSIDLGLAGQDGAPGRKPIPSFDEEPGSAPMRGDDGKEGRLPDLPTEPLPDPDPGAVVPVPANGDRKWTAYRTRETISVKKATKRPGDK
;
A
#
# COMPACT_ATOMS: atom_id res chain seq x y z
N MET A 1 -13.89 0.41 -8.73
CA MET A 1 -13.31 0.24 -7.38
C MET A 1 -14.36 0.18 -6.28
N ILE A 2 -15.16 1.21 -5.97
CA ILE A 2 -16.22 1.04 -4.94
C ILE A 2 -17.25 -0.02 -5.36
N HIS A 3 -17.72 0.01 -6.61
CA HIS A 3 -18.62 -1.04 -7.14
C HIS A 3 -17.99 -2.45 -7.15
N GLU A 4 -16.67 -2.55 -7.33
CA GLU A 4 -15.95 -3.83 -7.29
C GLU A 4 -15.84 -4.33 -5.83
N ALA A 5 -15.78 -3.42 -4.86
CA ALA A 5 -15.85 -3.75 -3.44
C ALA A 5 -17.24 -4.28 -3.06
N ASP A 6 -18.32 -3.64 -3.55
CA ASP A 6 -19.69 -4.11 -3.33
C ASP A 6 -19.91 -5.50 -3.97
N GLU A 7 -19.38 -5.71 -5.18
CA GLU A 7 -19.43 -7.00 -5.86
C GLU A 7 -18.64 -8.08 -5.09
N ALA A 8 -17.45 -7.75 -4.60
CA ALA A 8 -16.63 -8.67 -3.81
C ALA A 8 -17.32 -9.06 -2.50
N LEU A 9 -17.90 -8.10 -1.77
CA LEU A 9 -18.68 -8.36 -0.56
C LEU A 9 -19.91 -9.22 -0.87
N ARG A 10 -20.64 -8.90 -1.94
CA ARG A 10 -21.80 -9.69 -2.37
C ARG A 10 -21.40 -11.12 -2.69
N SER A 11 -20.37 -11.31 -3.51
CA SER A 11 -19.87 -12.63 -3.93
C SER A 11 -19.41 -13.45 -2.72
N TYR A 12 -18.61 -12.83 -1.84
CA TYR A 12 -18.10 -13.47 -0.62
C TYR A 12 -19.23 -13.89 0.31
N LEU A 13 -20.11 -12.98 0.72
CA LEU A 13 -21.18 -13.27 1.68
C LEU A 13 -22.21 -14.24 1.12
N THR A 14 -22.50 -14.19 -0.19
CA THR A 14 -23.42 -15.14 -0.84
C THR A 14 -22.92 -16.58 -0.76
N SER A 15 -21.61 -16.81 -0.69
CA SER A 15 -21.04 -18.15 -0.52
C SER A 15 -21.32 -18.76 0.86
N TRP A 16 -21.50 -17.91 1.88
CA TRP A 16 -21.75 -18.30 3.27
C TRP A 16 -23.25 -18.33 3.62
N LEU A 17 -24.06 -17.53 2.93
CA LEU A 17 -25.49 -17.48 3.18
C LEU A 17 -26.21 -18.76 2.71
N PRO A 18 -27.24 -19.22 3.45
CA PRO A 18 -28.09 -20.33 3.02
C PRO A 18 -28.64 -20.10 1.61
N ALA A 19 -28.86 -21.17 0.84
CA ALA A 19 -29.31 -21.07 -0.56
C ALA A 19 -30.56 -20.20 -0.76
N GLY A 20 -31.47 -20.14 0.22
CA GLY A 20 -32.66 -19.29 0.20
C GLY A 20 -32.41 -17.80 0.49
N ALA A 21 -31.24 -17.42 1.01
CA ALA A 21 -30.85 -16.05 1.36
C ALA A 21 -29.84 -15.44 0.36
N LYS A 22 -29.44 -16.16 -0.69
CA LYS A 22 -28.44 -15.69 -1.67
C LYS A 22 -28.87 -14.45 -2.47
N GLN A 23 -30.17 -14.24 -2.64
CA GLN A 23 -30.71 -13.02 -3.28
C GLN A 23 -30.93 -11.88 -2.28
N ALA A 24 -30.59 -12.11 -1.01
CA ALA A 24 -31.01 -11.26 0.09
C ALA A 24 -29.87 -10.36 0.57
N ILE A 25 -29.05 -9.85 -0.35
CA ILE A 25 -28.02 -8.84 -0.05
C ILE A 25 -28.37 -7.54 -0.77
N SER A 26 -28.50 -6.46 -0.02
CA SER A 26 -28.73 -5.09 -0.48
C SER A 26 -27.57 -4.19 -0.10
N PHE A 27 -27.41 -3.09 -0.85
CA PHE A 27 -26.46 -2.00 -0.57
C PHE A 27 -27.15 -0.63 -0.59
N ASP A 28 -28.48 -0.62 -0.60
CA ASP A 28 -29.28 0.60 -0.61
C ASP A 28 -29.28 1.26 0.77
N ALA A 29 -29.58 2.56 0.82
CA ALA A 29 -29.84 3.20 2.10
C ALA A 29 -31.18 2.68 2.68
N PRO A 30 -31.24 2.23 3.94
CA PRO A 30 -32.46 1.69 4.53
C PRO A 30 -33.44 2.84 4.84
N ASN A 31 -34.21 3.25 3.85
CA ASN A 31 -35.27 4.24 3.96
C ASN A 31 -36.66 3.57 4.09
N GLU A 32 -37.68 4.33 4.46
CA GLU A 32 -39.01 3.78 4.77
C GLU A 32 -39.65 3.05 3.57
N GLU A 33 -39.44 3.56 2.35
CA GLU A 33 -39.96 2.95 1.12
C GLU A 33 -39.27 1.62 0.84
N TRP A 34 -37.94 1.59 0.96
CA TRP A 34 -37.13 0.40 0.79
C TRP A 34 -37.48 -0.68 1.82
N VAL A 35 -37.57 -0.31 3.11
CA VAL A 35 -37.95 -1.22 4.20
C VAL A 35 -39.33 -1.86 3.96
N LYS A 36 -40.32 -1.07 3.49
CA LYS A 36 -41.66 -1.57 3.14
C LYS A 36 -41.66 -2.55 1.97
N GLY A 37 -40.67 -2.45 1.07
CA GLY A 37 -40.51 -3.31 -0.09
C GLY A 37 -39.99 -4.71 0.23
N ILE A 38 -39.38 -4.91 1.40
CA ILE A 38 -38.70 -6.15 1.77
C ILE A 38 -39.70 -7.20 2.25
N LYS A 39 -39.80 -8.28 1.47
CA LYS A 39 -40.71 -9.41 1.76
C LYS A 39 -39.98 -10.65 2.29
N THR A 40 -38.68 -10.72 2.07
CA THR A 40 -37.82 -11.83 2.46
C THR A 40 -36.75 -11.34 3.42
N PRO A 41 -36.23 -12.19 4.33
CA PRO A 41 -35.11 -11.82 5.20
C PRO A 41 -33.92 -11.36 4.35
N THR A 42 -33.51 -10.10 4.47
CA THR A 42 -32.47 -9.43 3.65
C THR A 42 -31.42 -8.79 4.55
N LEU A 43 -30.15 -9.06 4.25
CA LEU A 43 -28.99 -8.39 4.79
C LEU A 43 -28.69 -7.14 3.96
N ASP A 44 -28.62 -5.99 4.61
CA ASP A 44 -28.35 -4.71 3.97
C ASP A 44 -27.01 -4.17 4.44
N LEU A 45 -26.15 -3.81 3.49
CA LEU A 45 -24.81 -3.28 3.69
C LEU A 45 -24.80 -1.83 3.17
N PHE A 46 -25.28 -0.91 3.99
CA PHE A 46 -25.30 0.50 3.64
C PHE A 46 -23.91 1.12 3.85
N LEU A 47 -23.31 1.67 2.78
CA LEU A 47 -22.02 2.38 2.88
C LEU A 47 -22.22 3.71 3.63
N TYR A 48 -21.76 3.76 4.87
CA TYR A 48 -21.95 4.90 5.77
C TYR A 48 -20.82 5.93 5.68
N ASP A 49 -19.58 5.46 5.64
CA ASP A 49 -18.40 6.33 5.62
C ASP A 49 -17.32 5.80 4.68
N LEU A 50 -16.55 6.72 4.11
CA LEU A 50 -15.41 6.46 3.23
C LEU A 50 -14.30 7.44 3.58
N ALA A 51 -13.21 6.92 4.15
CA ALA A 51 -12.06 7.74 4.54
C ALA A 51 -10.75 7.14 4.01
N GLU A 52 -9.78 8.00 3.67
CA GLU A 52 -8.41 7.53 3.45
C GLU A 52 -7.72 7.30 4.80
N ASN A 53 -7.11 6.14 5.00
CA ASN A 53 -6.24 5.91 6.12
C ASN A 53 -4.87 6.55 5.85
N MET A 54 -4.72 7.80 6.30
CA MET A 54 -3.50 8.58 6.11
C MET A 54 -2.29 8.00 6.86
N ASP A 55 -2.51 7.34 8.00
CA ASP A 55 -1.43 6.71 8.79
C ASP A 55 -0.84 5.49 8.07
N ALA A 56 -1.65 4.81 7.25
CA ALA A 56 -1.23 3.66 6.47
C ALA A 56 -0.55 4.02 5.14
N ARG A 57 -0.38 5.32 4.86
CA ARG A 57 0.31 5.79 3.66
C ARG A 57 1.81 5.56 3.83
N ALA A 58 2.34 4.62 3.06
CA ALA A 58 3.79 4.48 2.95
C ALA A 58 4.39 5.80 2.43
N GLY A 59 5.48 6.26 3.04
CA GLY A 59 6.11 7.54 2.69
C GLY A 59 6.85 7.50 1.35
N ASP A 60 7.30 6.31 0.95
CA ASP A 60 8.31 6.21 -0.10
C ASP A 60 7.71 5.88 -1.45
N TRP A 61 8.17 6.64 -2.45
CA TRP A 61 7.94 6.36 -3.85
C TRP A 61 8.88 5.24 -4.26
N ILE A 62 8.40 4.31 -5.08
CA ILE A 62 9.24 3.24 -5.61
C ILE A 62 9.81 3.71 -6.95
N GLU A 63 11.13 3.83 -7.04
CA GLU A 63 11.83 4.05 -8.29
C GLU A 63 11.83 2.79 -9.14
N LEU A 64 11.27 2.87 -10.35
CA LEU A 64 11.29 1.80 -11.33
C LEU A 64 12.39 2.10 -12.34
N ARG A 65 13.35 1.18 -12.44
CA ARG A 65 14.52 1.30 -13.31
C ARG A 65 14.52 0.20 -14.38
N ASP A 66 15.03 0.53 -15.56
CA ASP A 66 15.22 -0.46 -16.64
C ASP A 66 16.46 -1.36 -16.40
N GLU A 67 16.73 -2.27 -17.34
CA GLU A 67 17.89 -3.17 -17.27
C GLU A 67 19.25 -2.43 -17.27
N LYS A 68 19.27 -1.18 -17.73
CA LYS A 68 20.46 -0.32 -17.76
C LYS A 68 20.56 0.54 -16.49
N GLY A 69 19.63 0.39 -15.55
CA GLY A 69 19.57 1.14 -14.30
C GLY A 69 19.00 2.56 -14.43
N LEU A 70 18.44 2.93 -15.60
CA LEU A 70 17.83 4.24 -15.84
C LEU A 70 16.44 4.29 -15.22
N LEU A 71 16.12 5.39 -14.53
CA LEU A 71 14.79 5.61 -13.99
C LEU A 71 13.79 5.78 -15.15
N VAL A 72 12.81 4.88 -15.22
CA VAL A 72 11.77 4.88 -16.26
C VAL A 72 10.40 5.26 -15.73
N ALA A 73 10.16 5.05 -14.44
CA ALA A 73 8.94 5.48 -13.79
C ALA A 73 9.12 5.65 -12.28
N LEU A 74 8.20 6.39 -11.67
CA LEU A 74 7.99 6.42 -10.24
C LEU A 74 6.64 5.81 -9.92
N GLN A 75 6.60 4.86 -8.99
CA GLN A 75 5.38 4.27 -8.48
C GLN A 75 5.02 4.93 -7.15
N PRO A 76 3.93 5.72 -7.10
CA PRO A 76 3.46 6.28 -5.85
C PRO A 76 3.03 5.17 -4.87
N PRO A 77 3.10 5.43 -3.56
CA PRO A 77 2.69 4.46 -2.54
C PRO A 77 1.21 4.09 -2.67
N VAL A 78 0.89 2.85 -2.28
CA VAL A 78 -0.50 2.34 -2.22
C VAL A 78 -1.30 3.20 -1.25
N ARG A 79 -2.47 3.68 -1.70
CA ARG A 79 -3.45 4.34 -0.83
C ARG A 79 -4.39 3.30 -0.26
N ARG A 80 -4.77 3.46 1.01
CA ARG A 80 -5.73 2.57 1.68
C ARG A 80 -6.95 3.38 2.07
N TYR A 81 -8.08 3.04 1.49
CA TYR A 81 -9.38 3.63 1.83
C TYR A 81 -10.12 2.67 2.76
N GLU A 82 -10.66 3.20 3.85
CA GLU A 82 -11.54 2.49 4.77
C GLU A 82 -12.99 2.80 4.41
N LEU A 83 -13.72 1.77 3.97
CA LEU A 83 -15.15 1.82 3.69
C LEU A 83 -15.85 1.21 4.89
N THR A 84 -16.66 2.01 5.58
CA THR A 84 -17.44 1.55 6.72
C THR A 84 -18.87 1.31 6.25
N TYR A 85 -19.26 0.05 6.20
CA TYR A 85 -20.63 -0.38 5.94
C TYR A 85 -21.37 -0.61 7.25
N ILE A 86 -22.62 -0.21 7.30
CA ILE A 86 -23.55 -0.54 8.37
C ILE A 86 -24.36 -1.72 7.91
N VAL A 87 -24.18 -2.84 8.60
CA VAL A 87 -24.81 -4.09 8.24
C VAL A 87 -26.03 -4.32 9.13
N SER A 88 -27.20 -4.39 8.52
CA SER A 88 -28.48 -4.56 9.20
C SER A 88 -29.28 -5.69 8.53
N ALA A 89 -30.19 -6.32 9.29
CA ALA A 89 -31.04 -7.39 8.77
C ALA A 89 -32.52 -6.97 8.83
N TRP A 90 -33.22 -7.15 7.72
CA TRP A 90 -34.60 -6.69 7.51
C TRP A 90 -35.51 -7.82 7.03
N GLY A 91 -36.82 -7.65 7.22
CA GLY A 91 -37.82 -8.66 6.82
C GLY A 91 -37.86 -9.88 7.74
N GLY A 92 -38.84 -10.75 7.53
CA GLY A 92 -39.01 -11.99 8.30
C GLY A 92 -39.25 -11.78 9.79
N THR A 93 -38.93 -12.81 10.59
CA THR A 93 -38.96 -12.74 12.05
C THR A 93 -37.62 -12.21 12.60
N VAL A 94 -37.63 -11.74 13.85
CA VAL A 94 -36.38 -11.34 14.55
C VAL A 94 -35.39 -12.51 14.61
N ALA A 95 -35.87 -13.75 14.72
CA ALA A 95 -35.01 -14.93 14.69
C ALA A 95 -34.31 -15.11 13.33
N ASP A 96 -35.01 -14.84 12.22
CA ASP A 96 -34.42 -14.88 10.88
C ASP A 96 -33.37 -13.78 10.70
N GLN A 97 -33.65 -12.59 11.22
CA GLN A 97 -32.69 -11.47 11.21
C GLN A 97 -31.42 -11.80 11.99
N HIS A 98 -31.57 -12.35 13.20
CA HIS A 98 -30.43 -12.79 14.00
C HIS A 98 -29.69 -13.96 13.35
N ALA A 99 -30.36 -14.86 12.64
CA ALA A 99 -29.71 -15.94 11.91
C ALA A 99 -28.86 -15.40 10.75
N LEU A 100 -29.33 -14.39 10.02
CA LEU A 100 -28.54 -13.71 8.97
C LEU A 100 -27.30 -13.02 9.55
N LEU A 101 -27.47 -12.25 10.63
CA LEU A 101 -26.34 -11.61 11.30
C LEU A 101 -25.38 -12.65 11.89
N GLY A 102 -25.89 -13.74 12.44
CA GLY A 102 -25.08 -14.86 12.93
C GLY A 102 -24.29 -15.56 11.82
N ALA A 103 -24.86 -15.69 10.62
CA ALA A 103 -24.17 -16.22 9.45
C ALA A 103 -23.07 -15.26 8.97
N LEU A 104 -23.34 -13.95 8.97
CA LEU A 104 -22.33 -12.92 8.68
C LEU A 104 -21.15 -13.01 9.66
N LEU A 105 -21.41 -13.10 10.97
CA LEU A 105 -20.35 -13.24 11.98
C LEU A 105 -19.50 -14.49 11.74
N GLN A 106 -20.13 -15.61 11.34
CA GLN A 106 -19.42 -16.85 11.00
C GLN A 106 -18.66 -16.77 9.68
N SER A 107 -19.07 -15.87 8.78
CA SER A 107 -18.40 -15.65 7.49
C SER A 107 -17.13 -14.81 7.60
N MET A 108 -16.77 -14.27 8.77
CA MET A 108 -15.58 -13.42 8.87
C MET A 108 -14.30 -14.21 8.56
N PRO A 109 -13.44 -13.71 7.65
CA PRO A 109 -12.25 -14.44 7.22
C PRO A 109 -11.24 -14.56 8.35
N ALA A 110 -10.58 -15.72 8.45
CA ALA A 110 -9.62 -15.99 9.54
C ALA A 110 -8.37 -15.09 9.53
N TYR A 111 -8.03 -14.53 8.36
CA TYR A 111 -6.88 -13.64 8.17
C TYR A 111 -7.30 -12.21 7.83
N ASP A 112 -8.56 -11.86 8.08
CA ASP A 112 -9.14 -10.55 7.74
C ASP A 112 -9.01 -10.17 6.26
N ASP A 113 -8.81 -11.12 5.35
CA ASP A 113 -8.66 -10.89 3.91
C ASP A 113 -9.82 -11.51 3.13
N ILE A 114 -10.40 -10.75 2.19
CA ILE A 114 -11.34 -11.32 1.23
C ILE A 114 -10.58 -12.29 0.30
N PRO A 115 -11.04 -13.55 0.14
CA PRO A 115 -10.41 -14.49 -0.78
C PRO A 115 -10.36 -13.93 -2.20
N PHE A 116 -9.23 -14.15 -2.87
CA PHE A 116 -8.95 -13.56 -4.19
C PHE A 116 -9.98 -13.95 -5.26
N GLU A 117 -10.62 -15.11 -5.13
CA GLU A 117 -11.69 -15.59 -6.01
C GLU A 117 -12.96 -14.73 -6.03
N HIS A 118 -13.13 -13.83 -5.05
CA HIS A 118 -14.24 -12.88 -5.01
C HIS A 118 -13.85 -11.48 -5.51
N LEU A 119 -12.57 -11.23 -5.80
CA LEU A 119 -12.11 -9.93 -6.29
C LEU A 119 -12.23 -9.89 -7.81
N THR A 120 -12.68 -8.75 -8.33
CA THR A 120 -12.86 -8.51 -9.77
C THR A 120 -12.21 -7.21 -10.21
N GLY A 121 -11.97 -7.08 -11.51
CA GLY A 121 -11.51 -5.84 -12.15
C GLY A 121 -10.22 -5.31 -11.54
N ARG A 122 -10.21 -4.03 -11.16
CA ARG A 122 -9.01 -3.37 -10.62
C ARG A 122 -8.54 -3.96 -9.29
N LEU A 123 -9.44 -4.56 -8.50
CA LEU A 123 -9.08 -5.19 -7.23
C LEU A 123 -8.31 -6.49 -7.44
N GLU A 124 -8.70 -7.24 -8.46
CA GLU A 124 -8.00 -8.45 -8.90
C GLU A 124 -6.65 -8.08 -9.55
N GLU A 125 -6.66 -7.14 -10.50
CA GLU A 125 -5.48 -6.74 -11.28
C GLU A 125 -4.30 -6.28 -10.42
N GLN A 126 -4.56 -5.54 -9.34
CA GLN A 126 -3.50 -5.03 -8.48
C GLN A 126 -2.86 -6.10 -7.59
N GLY A 127 -3.54 -7.23 -7.34
CA GLY A 127 -2.99 -8.32 -6.52
C GLY A 127 -2.72 -7.97 -5.05
N ILE A 128 -3.30 -6.88 -4.56
CA ILE A 128 -3.15 -6.42 -3.16
C ILE A 128 -4.39 -6.86 -2.38
N ALA A 129 -4.17 -7.51 -1.24
CA ALA A 129 -5.24 -8.00 -0.38
C ALA A 129 -6.19 -6.89 0.08
N VAL A 130 -7.49 -7.15 -0.07
CA VAL A 130 -8.59 -6.33 0.45
C VAL A 130 -8.96 -6.87 1.82
N ARG A 131 -8.82 -6.04 2.86
CA ARG A 131 -9.09 -6.49 4.23
C ARG A 131 -10.53 -6.27 4.63
N LEU A 132 -11.13 -7.26 5.29
CA LEU A 132 -12.49 -7.25 5.81
C LEU A 132 -12.47 -7.53 7.31
N ARG A 133 -13.02 -6.61 8.11
CA ARG A 133 -13.12 -6.76 9.57
C ARG A 133 -14.46 -6.25 10.09
N ILE A 134 -14.86 -6.74 11.25
CA ILE A 134 -15.95 -6.10 12.02
C ILE A 134 -15.38 -4.81 12.62
N GLY A 135 -16.02 -3.69 12.31
CA GLY A 135 -15.69 -2.39 12.85
C GLY A 135 -16.34 -2.13 14.21
N SER A 136 -15.90 -1.06 14.87
CA SER A 136 -16.69 -0.42 15.91
C SER A 136 -17.50 0.69 15.26
N LEU A 137 -18.77 0.86 15.66
CA LEU A 137 -19.56 2.01 15.24
C LEU A 137 -19.94 2.82 16.47
N ASP A 138 -19.30 3.97 16.64
CA ASP A 138 -19.72 4.96 17.62
C ASP A 138 -20.94 5.71 17.03
N GLY A 139 -22.02 5.89 17.81
CA GLY A 139 -23.16 6.72 17.40
C GLY A 139 -24.29 6.04 16.59
N ILE A 140 -24.38 4.71 16.57
CA ILE A 140 -25.50 3.97 15.89
C ILE A 140 -26.90 4.53 16.23
N PRO A 141 -27.24 4.86 17.51
CA PRO A 141 -28.58 5.32 17.85
C PRO A 141 -28.98 6.64 17.16
N ASP A 142 -28.00 7.54 16.94
CA ASP A 142 -28.24 8.83 16.30
C ASP A 142 -28.49 8.67 14.80
N LEU A 143 -27.86 7.68 14.17
CA LEU A 143 -28.06 7.36 12.76
C LEU A 143 -29.51 6.97 12.45
N TRP A 144 -30.09 6.05 13.21
CA TRP A 144 -31.46 5.58 12.94
C TRP A 144 -32.47 6.71 13.06
N SER A 145 -32.27 7.58 14.04
CA SER A 145 -33.06 8.80 14.23
C SER A 145 -32.92 9.73 13.03
N ALA A 146 -31.71 9.93 12.50
CA ALA A 146 -31.46 10.74 11.31
C ALA A 146 -32.08 10.15 10.02
N LEU A 147 -32.15 8.82 9.92
CA LEU A 147 -32.81 8.11 8.82
C LEU A 147 -34.34 8.01 8.97
N GLY A 148 -34.88 8.51 10.10
CA GLY A 148 -36.31 8.39 10.41
C GLY A 148 -36.79 6.95 10.58
N GLN A 149 -35.87 6.03 10.90
CA GLN A 149 -36.15 4.60 11.03
C GLN A 149 -36.26 4.17 12.50
N THR A 150 -37.00 3.09 12.72
CA THR A 150 -36.94 2.40 14.01
C THR A 150 -35.56 1.74 14.16
N PRO A 151 -34.90 1.85 15.32
CA PRO A 151 -33.61 1.21 15.53
C PRO A 151 -33.69 -0.30 15.30
N VAL A 152 -32.79 -0.83 14.48
CA VAL A 152 -32.60 -2.26 14.26
C VAL A 152 -31.23 -2.69 14.77
N THR A 153 -31.06 -4.00 15.02
CA THR A 153 -29.76 -4.55 15.32
C THR A 153 -28.85 -4.43 14.09
N ALA A 154 -27.72 -3.75 14.26
CA ALA A 154 -26.74 -3.55 13.21
C ALA A 154 -25.31 -3.61 13.76
N LEU A 155 -24.36 -3.86 12.87
CA LEU A 155 -22.93 -3.84 13.16
C LEU A 155 -22.17 -3.07 12.09
N ALA A 156 -21.00 -2.55 12.43
CA ALA A 156 -20.08 -1.99 11.44
C ALA A 156 -19.26 -3.10 10.79
N LEU A 157 -19.11 -3.01 9.48
CA LEU A 157 -18.20 -3.81 8.69
C LEU A 157 -17.22 -2.85 7.99
N ALA A 158 -15.94 -2.96 8.30
CA ALA A 158 -14.92 -2.11 7.71
C ALA A 158 -14.15 -2.88 6.64
N LEU A 159 -14.11 -2.32 5.44
CA LEU A 159 -13.37 -2.83 4.31
C LEU A 159 -12.19 -1.90 4.00
N THR A 160 -10.97 -2.42 4.06
CA THR A 160 -9.77 -1.67 3.65
C THR A 160 -9.45 -1.95 2.19
N LEU A 161 -9.74 -0.98 1.34
CA LEU A 161 -9.54 -1.02 -0.09
C LEU A 161 -8.15 -0.45 -0.46
N PRO A 162 -7.22 -1.27 -1.00
CA PRO A 162 -6.00 -0.77 -1.58
C PRO A 162 -6.29 -0.14 -2.95
N VAL A 163 -5.67 1.00 -3.21
CA VAL A 163 -5.69 1.67 -4.51
C VAL A 163 -4.25 2.00 -4.86
N LEU A 164 -3.72 1.32 -5.88
CA LEU A 164 -2.41 1.61 -6.45
C LEU A 164 -2.53 2.76 -7.47
N PRO A 165 -1.93 3.94 -7.22
CA PRO A 165 -1.96 5.02 -8.19
C PRO A 165 -1.19 4.68 -9.47
N PRO A 166 -1.50 5.30 -10.62
CA PRO A 166 -0.74 5.10 -11.83
C PRO A 166 0.71 5.54 -11.66
N GLN A 167 1.60 4.87 -12.40
CA GLN A 167 3.00 5.22 -12.46
C GLN A 167 3.18 6.60 -13.10
N ILE A 168 4.14 7.35 -12.59
CA ILE A 168 4.57 8.62 -13.17
C ILE A 168 5.73 8.32 -14.10
N THR A 169 5.49 8.46 -15.40
CA THR A 169 6.47 8.21 -16.47
C THR A 169 7.02 9.50 -17.07
N ASP A 170 6.39 10.65 -16.78
CA ASP A 170 6.88 11.96 -17.18
C ASP A 170 7.99 12.39 -16.22
N LEU A 171 9.20 11.91 -16.51
CA LEU A 171 10.38 12.14 -15.69
C LEU A 171 11.24 13.25 -16.29
N ALA A 172 11.87 14.04 -15.42
CA ALA A 172 12.92 14.95 -15.85
C ALA A 172 14.06 14.16 -16.52
N PRO A 173 14.70 14.72 -17.56
CA PRO A 173 15.84 14.06 -18.18
C PRO A 173 16.94 13.82 -17.14
N PRO A 174 17.74 12.75 -17.30
CA PRO A 174 18.87 12.48 -16.42
C PRO A 174 19.79 13.71 -16.30
N ALA A 175 20.29 13.98 -15.10
CA ALA A 175 21.29 15.03 -14.90
C ALA A 175 22.52 14.71 -15.76
N SER A 176 22.90 15.64 -16.65
CA SER A 176 24.04 15.48 -17.56
C SER A 176 25.35 15.99 -16.95
N SER A 177 25.29 16.90 -15.98
CA SER A 177 26.45 17.41 -15.25
C SER A 177 26.13 17.70 -13.78
N ILE A 178 27.15 17.60 -12.94
CA ILE A 178 27.11 18.02 -11.53
C ILE A 178 28.29 18.98 -11.32
N ASP A 179 27.99 20.26 -11.13
CA ASP A 179 29.00 21.26 -10.82
C ASP A 179 29.16 21.41 -9.30
N LEU A 180 30.25 20.84 -8.76
CA LEU A 180 30.62 20.97 -7.35
C LEU A 180 31.61 22.13 -7.16
N GLY A 181 31.08 23.29 -6.81
CA GLY A 181 31.88 24.44 -6.43
C GLY A 181 32.39 24.34 -4.99
N LEU A 182 33.70 24.11 -4.80
CA LEU A 182 34.33 24.33 -3.50
C LEU A 182 34.73 25.81 -3.41
N ALA A 183 33.97 26.59 -2.64
CA ALA A 183 34.41 27.91 -2.24
C ALA A 183 35.56 27.73 -1.22
N GLY A 184 36.81 27.94 -1.67
CA GLY A 184 37.93 28.10 -0.75
C GLY A 184 37.69 29.30 0.17
N GLN A 185 38.22 29.25 1.39
CA GLN A 185 38.04 30.25 2.45
C GLN A 185 38.48 31.69 2.05
N ASP A 186 39.11 31.83 0.89
CA ASP A 186 39.72 33.07 0.39
C ASP A 186 38.94 33.76 -0.74
N GLY A 187 37.71 33.30 -1.06
CA GLY A 187 36.87 33.94 -2.08
C GLY A 187 37.42 33.86 -3.52
N ALA A 188 38.44 33.02 -3.76
CA ALA A 188 38.93 32.74 -5.10
C ALA A 188 37.86 31.95 -5.88
N PRO A 189 37.51 32.35 -7.12
CA PRO A 189 36.56 31.61 -7.92
C PRO A 189 37.05 30.18 -8.14
N GLY A 190 36.20 29.20 -7.82
CA GLY A 190 36.47 27.79 -8.03
C GLY A 190 36.84 27.47 -9.48
N ARG A 191 37.56 26.35 -9.67
CA ARG A 191 38.02 25.88 -10.97
C ARG A 191 36.84 25.78 -11.95
N LYS A 192 37.05 26.19 -13.21
CA LYS A 192 36.01 26.11 -14.25
C LYS A 192 35.50 24.66 -14.40
N PRO A 193 34.20 24.45 -14.70
CA PRO A 193 33.64 23.13 -14.94
C PRO A 193 34.50 22.32 -15.93
N ILE A 194 34.64 21.02 -15.67
CA ILE A 194 35.24 20.11 -16.63
C ILE A 194 34.20 19.93 -17.76
N PRO A 195 34.57 20.10 -19.03
CA PRO A 195 33.66 19.86 -20.14
C PRO A 195 33.08 18.44 -20.09
N SER A 196 31.82 18.31 -20.53
CA SER A 196 31.07 17.04 -20.53
C SER A 196 31.78 15.95 -21.33
N PHE A 197 31.62 14.68 -20.93
CA PHE A 197 32.23 13.50 -21.59
C PHE A 197 31.88 13.33 -23.09
N ASP A 198 30.90 14.07 -23.61
CA ASP A 198 30.48 14.05 -25.02
C ASP A 198 31.24 15.02 -25.93
N GLU A 199 32.16 15.85 -25.41
CA GLU A 199 33.01 16.71 -26.25
C GLU A 199 34.24 15.92 -26.74
N GLU A 200 34.30 15.65 -28.05
CA GLU A 200 35.51 15.12 -28.68
C GLU A 200 36.71 16.04 -28.41
N PRO A 201 37.90 15.50 -28.10
CA PRO A 201 39.09 16.30 -27.81
C PRO A 201 39.64 16.90 -29.11
N GLY A 202 39.04 18.01 -29.53
CA GLY A 202 39.38 18.72 -30.76
C GLY A 202 39.79 20.15 -30.50
N SER A 203 41.10 20.41 -30.63
CA SER A 203 41.71 21.73 -30.88
C SER A 203 41.69 22.77 -29.74
N ALA A 204 42.58 22.57 -28.75
CA ALA A 204 43.22 23.70 -28.08
C ALA A 204 44.62 23.92 -28.69
N PRO A 205 45.00 25.15 -29.10
CA PRO A 205 46.32 25.40 -29.63
C PRO A 205 47.39 25.26 -28.54
N MET A 206 48.41 24.43 -28.81
CA MET A 206 49.67 24.40 -28.07
C MET A 206 50.28 25.81 -28.08
N ARG A 207 50.11 26.54 -26.97
CA ARG A 207 50.88 27.74 -26.68
C ARG A 207 51.94 27.35 -25.67
N GLY A 208 53.19 27.35 -26.11
CA GLY A 208 54.34 27.06 -25.26
C GLY A 208 54.43 28.04 -24.11
N ASP A 209 54.67 27.50 -22.92
CA ASP A 209 55.14 28.23 -21.75
C ASP A 209 56.11 27.31 -20.98
N ASP A 210 57.39 27.54 -21.27
CA ASP A 210 58.45 27.84 -20.33
C ASP A 210 58.68 26.83 -19.18
N GLY A 211 59.78 26.09 -19.32
CA GLY A 211 60.20 25.05 -18.41
C GLY A 211 60.36 25.48 -16.95
N LYS A 212 59.71 24.72 -16.07
CA LYS A 212 60.24 24.34 -14.76
C LYS A 212 59.81 22.91 -14.45
N GLU A 213 60.78 21.98 -14.44
CA GLU A 213 60.60 20.62 -13.95
C GLU A 213 60.31 20.66 -12.44
N GLY A 214 59.02 20.68 -12.09
CA GLY A 214 58.54 20.42 -10.73
C GLY A 214 58.44 18.92 -10.50
N ARG A 215 59.42 18.37 -9.78
CA ARG A 215 59.45 16.99 -9.26
C ARG A 215 58.15 16.67 -8.52
N LEU A 216 57.39 15.66 -8.97
CA LEU A 216 56.27 15.11 -8.20
C LEU A 216 56.79 14.53 -6.88
N PRO A 217 56.10 14.74 -5.74
CA PRO A 217 56.36 13.97 -4.53
C PRO A 217 55.79 12.55 -4.70
N ASP A 218 56.60 11.54 -4.35
CA ASP A 218 56.20 10.13 -4.34
C ASP A 218 55.04 9.90 -3.37
N LEU A 219 53.89 9.47 -3.88
CA LEU A 219 52.78 8.96 -3.09
C LEU A 219 53.07 7.50 -2.70
N PRO A 220 52.91 7.10 -1.43
CA PRO A 220 53.07 5.71 -1.03
C PRO A 220 51.97 4.85 -1.69
N THR A 221 52.42 3.83 -2.42
CA THR A 221 51.57 2.83 -3.07
C THR A 221 51.23 1.75 -2.05
N GLU A 222 50.13 1.89 -1.32
CA GLU A 222 49.50 0.73 -0.68
C GLU A 222 48.43 0.15 -1.61
N PRO A 223 48.49 -1.15 -1.96
CA PRO A 223 47.47 -1.78 -2.77
C PRO A 223 46.16 -1.92 -1.98
N LEU A 224 45.05 -1.51 -2.59
CA LEU A 224 43.70 -1.85 -2.13
C LEU A 224 43.53 -3.38 -2.12
N PRO A 225 42.86 -3.96 -1.11
CA PRO A 225 42.58 -5.39 -1.11
C PRO A 225 41.61 -5.76 -2.25
N ASP A 226 41.88 -6.89 -2.91
CA ASP A 226 41.07 -7.42 -4.00
C ASP A 226 39.61 -7.65 -3.56
N PRO A 227 38.61 -7.36 -4.41
CA PRO A 227 37.22 -7.68 -4.12
C PRO A 227 37.01 -9.21 -4.10
N ASP A 228 36.38 -9.69 -3.03
CA ASP A 228 36.02 -11.08 -2.80
C ASP A 228 35.16 -11.65 -3.96
N PRO A 229 35.59 -12.71 -4.68
CA PRO A 229 34.90 -13.21 -5.87
C PRO A 229 33.70 -14.10 -5.54
N GLY A 230 32.93 -13.77 -4.50
CA GLY A 230 31.95 -14.68 -3.87
C GLY A 230 30.49 -14.23 -3.80
N ALA A 231 30.12 -13.01 -4.17
CA ALA A 231 28.74 -12.50 -3.98
C ALA A 231 27.99 -12.29 -5.31
N VAL A 232 27.82 -13.36 -6.10
CA VAL A 232 26.82 -13.39 -7.17
C VAL A 232 25.49 -13.76 -6.53
N VAL A 233 24.60 -12.78 -6.32
CA VAL A 233 23.21 -13.04 -5.96
C VAL A 233 22.44 -13.35 -7.26
N PRO A 234 21.84 -14.53 -7.42
CA PRO A 234 21.16 -14.88 -8.66
C PRO A 234 19.85 -14.10 -8.82
N VAL A 235 19.65 -13.50 -9.98
CA VAL A 235 18.37 -12.96 -10.45
C VAL A 235 17.54 -14.14 -10.98
N PRO A 236 16.34 -14.45 -10.44
CA PRO A 236 15.52 -15.51 -11.00
C PRO A 236 14.91 -15.06 -12.34
N ALA A 237 15.03 -15.94 -13.34
CA ALA A 237 14.41 -15.76 -14.64
C ALA A 237 12.88 -15.80 -14.54
N ASN A 238 12.26 -14.91 -15.32
CA ASN A 238 10.83 -14.68 -15.41
C ASN A 238 10.10 -15.99 -15.83
N GLY A 239 9.25 -16.56 -14.96
CA GLY A 239 8.51 -17.77 -15.31
C GLY A 239 7.62 -18.40 -14.25
N ASP A 240 7.94 -18.34 -12.95
CA ASP A 240 7.14 -19.00 -11.91
C ASP A 240 6.92 -18.08 -10.71
N ARG A 241 5.74 -17.44 -10.64
CA ARG A 241 5.32 -16.66 -9.46
C ARG A 241 4.80 -17.61 -8.38
N LYS A 242 5.65 -17.99 -7.44
CA LYS A 242 5.21 -18.38 -6.09
C LYS A 242 5.49 -17.22 -5.13
N TRP A 243 4.42 -16.61 -4.63
CA TRP A 243 4.49 -15.56 -3.63
C TRP A 243 5.00 -16.14 -2.30
N THR A 244 6.25 -15.87 -1.95
CA THR A 244 6.69 -15.97 -0.55
C THR A 244 6.34 -14.68 0.17
N ALA A 245 5.39 -14.77 1.10
CA ALA A 245 5.00 -13.68 1.98
C ALA A 245 6.23 -13.11 2.71
N TYR A 246 6.49 -11.81 2.50
CA TYR A 246 7.50 -11.09 3.26
C TYR A 246 7.00 -10.91 4.70
N ARG A 247 7.46 -11.78 5.58
CA ARG A 247 7.29 -11.66 7.03
C ARG A 247 8.23 -10.56 7.52
N THR A 248 7.71 -9.37 7.78
CA THR A 248 8.46 -8.32 8.46
C THR A 248 8.86 -8.82 9.86
N ARG A 249 10.17 -8.93 10.10
CA ARG A 249 10.72 -9.15 11.44
C ARG A 249 10.60 -7.85 12.23
N GLU A 250 9.53 -7.69 12.98
CA GLU A 250 9.54 -6.75 14.10
C GLU A 250 10.45 -7.31 15.19
N THR A 251 11.57 -6.63 15.41
CA THR A 251 12.50 -6.94 16.49
C THR A 251 11.99 -6.24 17.74
N ILE A 252 11.11 -6.89 18.50
CA ILE A 252 10.71 -6.40 19.82
C ILE A 252 11.90 -6.59 20.78
N SER A 253 12.55 -5.48 21.11
CA SER A 253 13.60 -5.45 22.14
C SER A 253 12.95 -5.46 23.52
N VAL A 254 12.76 -6.66 24.10
CA VAL A 254 12.31 -6.82 25.48
C VAL A 254 13.50 -6.58 26.41
N LYS A 255 13.52 -5.43 27.11
CA LYS A 255 14.41 -5.21 28.25
C LYS A 255 14.04 -6.20 29.36
N LYS A 256 14.89 -7.20 29.56
CA LYS A 256 14.82 -8.18 30.64
C LYS A 256 15.04 -7.47 31.99
N ALA A 257 13.99 -7.35 32.79
CA ALA A 257 14.12 -7.08 34.22
C ALA A 257 14.48 -8.39 34.93
N THR A 258 15.66 -8.43 35.56
CA THR A 258 16.09 -9.46 36.50
C THR A 258 16.74 -8.73 37.66
N LYS A 259 16.24 -8.79 38.90
CA LYS A 259 16.38 -9.87 39.92
C LYS A 259 15.68 -9.32 41.19
N ARG A 260 15.14 -10.05 42.17
CA ARG A 260 14.84 -11.46 42.48
C ARG A 260 14.05 -11.47 43.82
N PRO A 261 13.51 -12.63 44.27
CA PRO A 261 12.52 -12.76 45.34
C PRO A 261 13.12 -12.70 46.75
N GLY A 262 12.23 -12.49 47.72
CA GLY A 262 12.54 -12.17 49.11
C GLY A 262 13.30 -13.21 49.91
N ASP A 263 13.81 -12.72 51.03
CA ASP A 263 14.27 -13.50 52.17
C ASP A 263 13.85 -12.74 53.45
N LYS A 264 12.97 -13.38 54.22
CA LYS A 264 12.48 -13.08 55.59
C LYS A 264 11.53 -11.90 55.83
#